data_AF-A0A2A2NBH6-F1
#
_entry.id   AF-A0A2A2NBH6-F1
#
_cell.length_a   1.000
_cell.length_b   1.000
_cell.length_c   1.000
_cell.angle_alpha   90.00
_cell.angle_beta   90.00
_cell.angle_gamma   90.00
#
_symmetry.space_group_name_H-M   'P 1'
#
loop_
_entity.id
_entity.type
_entity.pdbx_description
1 polymer ?
#
loop_
_entity_poly.entity_id
_entity_poly.type
_entity_poly.pdbx_seq_one_letter_code
_entity_poly.pdbx_strand_id
1 'polypeptide(L)'
;MKSLSPRLASRIAEIPYLAYGKDNKRVQPYIARSFSFNTRRDVFQGVTGGFLGLGSMTSDFMVIGYGKGEFSDHLVLSFRGTEDNIGDKLADGNIGLKGSSNGQPAHAGFVNLFNSLRPQLTNFFSGRQAPKVVHCVGHSLGGAIASLTADWIKAKYKYCVHLYTFGAPRVGLKSYALRNVDKSYRCTHGADPVTMIPLWPFTHSGTEYRLDGSSGVYFFTHTLPKRGTPGYINTASHEEWEKLQQRSTDFLNKRVNLSYERRKEATLNTTWIERVFSAILTLLRDSGFAHILQGGFSSTLTMWDVLARTLAKLSSLKDNYASRIKGILGHINIMSGNPAVNLSIITYSVIKWSFTRLINKLDSLARSALKVAA
;
A
#
# COMPACT_ATOMS: atom_id res chain seq x y z
N MET A 1 -20.68 -5.32 -16.18
CA MET A 1 -21.16 -5.56 -14.80
C MET A 1 -21.00 -4.30 -13.97
N LYS A 2 -21.97 -4.00 -13.08
CA LYS A 2 -22.03 -2.73 -12.32
C LYS A 2 -20.90 -2.63 -11.29
N SER A 3 -20.22 -1.49 -11.23
CA SER A 3 -19.23 -1.16 -10.20
C SER A 3 -19.92 -0.46 -9.02
N LEU A 4 -19.31 -0.53 -7.83
CA LEU A 4 -19.70 0.33 -6.72
C LEU A 4 -19.30 1.78 -7.05
N SER A 5 -20.10 2.77 -6.63
CA SER A 5 -19.65 4.17 -6.68
C SER A 5 -18.52 4.41 -5.67
N PRO A 6 -17.68 5.45 -5.85
CA PRO A 6 -16.68 5.83 -4.86
C PRO A 6 -17.28 6.01 -3.46
N ARG A 7 -18.45 6.65 -3.38
CA ARG A 7 -19.21 6.86 -2.14
C ARG A 7 -19.73 5.60 -1.49
N LEU A 8 -20.26 4.67 -2.27
CA LEU A 8 -20.74 3.40 -1.73
C LEU A 8 -19.56 2.54 -1.26
N ALA A 9 -18.48 2.46 -2.05
CA ALA A 9 -17.28 1.70 -1.72
C ALA A 9 -16.59 2.23 -0.45
N SER A 10 -16.42 3.55 -0.30
CA SER A 10 -15.75 4.13 0.88
C SER A 10 -16.53 3.88 2.17
N ARG A 11 -17.87 3.95 2.11
CA ARG A 11 -18.74 3.65 3.25
C ARG A 11 -18.80 2.16 3.59
N ILE A 12 -18.74 1.28 2.58
CA ILE A 12 -18.62 -0.17 2.80
C ILE A 12 -17.31 -0.52 3.51
N ALA A 13 -16.22 0.22 3.24
CA ALA A 13 -14.94 0.01 3.92
C ALA A 13 -15.00 0.26 5.44
N GLU A 14 -16.01 0.98 5.94
CA GLU A 14 -16.24 1.24 7.37
C GLU A 14 -16.89 0.05 8.10
N ILE A 15 -17.62 -0.81 7.38
CA ILE A 15 -18.43 -1.89 7.98
C ILE A 15 -17.63 -2.85 8.88
N PRO A 16 -16.42 -3.31 8.50
CA PRO A 16 -15.63 -4.20 9.35
C PRO A 16 -15.22 -3.57 10.69
N TYR A 17 -15.07 -2.24 10.75
CA TYR A 17 -14.79 -1.53 11.99
C TYR A 17 -16.00 -1.53 12.95
N LEU A 18 -17.22 -1.47 12.40
CA LEU A 18 -18.45 -1.60 13.19
C LEU A 18 -18.59 -3.00 13.80
N ALA A 19 -18.23 -4.05 13.05
CA ALA A 19 -18.24 -5.42 13.55
C ALA A 19 -17.20 -5.62 14.67
N TYR A 20 -16.00 -5.06 14.50
CA TYR A 20 -14.91 -5.19 15.46
C TYR A 20 -15.16 -4.39 16.76
N GLY A 21 -15.61 -3.14 16.67
CA GLY A 21 -15.72 -2.22 17.80
C GLY A 21 -16.78 -2.57 18.86
N LYS A 22 -17.54 -3.67 18.68
CA LYS A 22 -18.66 -4.12 19.55
C LYS A 22 -19.78 -3.11 19.79
N ASP A 23 -19.70 -1.91 19.22
CA ASP A 23 -20.79 -0.96 19.16
C ASP A 23 -21.94 -1.53 18.31
N ASN A 24 -23.16 -1.54 18.83
CA ASN A 24 -24.38 -1.93 18.10
C ASN A 24 -24.79 -0.89 17.02
N LYS A 25 -23.82 -0.33 16.30
CA LYS A 25 -24.05 0.63 15.22
C LYS A 25 -24.66 -0.11 14.03
N ARG A 26 -25.88 0.29 13.66
CA ARG A 26 -26.59 -0.25 12.49
C ARG A 26 -25.89 0.18 11.21
N VAL A 27 -25.90 -0.72 10.22
CA VAL A 27 -25.47 -0.43 8.84
C VAL A 27 -26.27 0.78 8.33
N GLN A 28 -25.56 1.77 7.76
CA GLN A 28 -26.20 3.00 7.29
C GLN A 28 -27.27 2.69 6.23
N PRO A 29 -28.45 3.36 6.25
CA PRO A 29 -29.53 3.10 5.28
C PRO A 29 -29.08 3.19 3.82
N TYR A 30 -28.13 4.08 3.53
CA TYR A 30 -27.53 4.22 2.21
C TYR A 30 -26.91 2.91 1.70
N ILE A 31 -26.17 2.19 2.55
CA ILE A 31 -25.56 0.90 2.23
C ILE A 31 -26.63 -0.19 2.19
N ALA A 32 -27.56 -0.18 3.16
CA ALA A 32 -28.58 -1.20 3.34
C ALA A 32 -29.56 -1.35 2.15
N ARG A 33 -29.70 -0.29 1.34
CA ARG A 33 -30.44 -0.30 0.07
C ARG A 33 -29.84 -1.23 -0.97
N SER A 34 -28.51 -1.31 -1.02
CA SER A 34 -27.77 -2.08 -2.04
C SER A 34 -27.20 -3.38 -1.51
N PHE A 35 -26.95 -3.50 -0.20
CA PHE A 35 -26.34 -4.68 0.40
C PHE A 35 -26.92 -5.01 1.77
N SER A 36 -27.08 -6.29 2.07
CA SER A 36 -27.34 -6.81 3.42
C SER A 36 -26.02 -7.20 4.07
N PHE A 37 -25.77 -6.75 5.29
CA PHE A 37 -24.63 -7.19 6.11
C PHE A 37 -25.13 -7.75 7.43
N ASN A 38 -24.63 -8.92 7.82
CA ASN A 38 -24.78 -9.44 9.17
C ASN A 38 -23.43 -9.37 9.89
N THR A 39 -23.20 -8.27 10.60
CA THR A 39 -21.95 -7.99 11.33
C THR A 39 -21.73 -8.87 12.56
N ARG A 40 -22.50 -9.95 12.73
CA ARG A 40 -22.30 -10.96 13.78
C ARG A 40 -22.07 -12.37 13.23
N ARG A 41 -22.70 -12.72 12.10
CA ARG A 41 -22.62 -14.08 11.51
C ARG A 41 -21.72 -14.16 10.28
N ASP A 42 -21.68 -13.12 9.46
CA ASP A 42 -20.88 -13.08 8.23
C ASP A 42 -19.52 -12.41 8.49
N VAL A 43 -18.92 -12.68 9.66
CA VAL A 43 -17.67 -12.09 10.14
C VAL A 43 -16.57 -13.15 10.14
N PHE A 44 -15.39 -12.75 9.68
CA PHE A 44 -14.25 -13.63 9.46
C PHE A 44 -13.03 -13.11 10.21
N GLN A 45 -12.31 -14.04 10.83
CA GLN A 45 -11.21 -13.69 11.72
C GLN A 45 -9.86 -13.78 11.01
N GLY A 46 -9.05 -12.75 11.15
CA GLY A 46 -7.69 -12.68 10.63
C GLY A 46 -6.67 -12.72 11.76
N VAL A 47 -5.51 -13.31 11.49
CA VAL A 47 -4.38 -13.37 12.42
C VAL A 47 -3.34 -12.34 12.04
N THR A 48 -3.13 -11.37 12.93
CA THR A 48 -2.12 -10.31 12.81
C THR A 48 -1.01 -10.51 13.84
N GLY A 49 0.18 -9.94 13.64
CA GLY A 49 1.27 -10.05 14.62
C GLY A 49 2.07 -11.36 14.58
N GLY A 50 3.19 -11.37 15.30
CA GLY A 50 4.14 -12.50 15.44
C GLY A 50 5.22 -12.68 14.37
N PHE A 51 6.44 -12.99 14.82
CA PHE A 51 7.48 -13.72 14.08
C PHE A 51 7.46 -15.14 14.65
N LEU A 52 7.31 -16.17 13.81
CA LEU A 52 7.19 -17.57 14.27
C LEU A 52 6.04 -17.87 15.27
N GLY A 53 4.97 -17.06 15.29
CA GLY A 53 3.75 -17.35 16.07
C GLY A 53 3.67 -16.77 17.48
N LEU A 54 4.77 -16.24 18.04
CA LEU A 54 4.75 -15.56 19.34
C LEU A 54 4.15 -14.16 19.22
N GLY A 55 3.13 -13.82 20.03
CA GLY A 55 2.48 -12.50 20.03
C GLY A 55 1.55 -12.25 18.84
N SER A 56 0.94 -13.30 18.30
CA SER A 56 -0.12 -13.17 17.28
C SER A 56 -1.47 -12.84 17.93
N MET A 57 -2.28 -12.03 17.25
CA MET A 57 -3.61 -11.61 17.67
C MET A 57 -4.62 -11.98 16.59
N THR A 58 -5.59 -12.81 16.96
CA THR A 58 -6.75 -13.14 16.14
C THR A 58 -7.87 -12.15 16.43
N SER A 59 -8.45 -11.55 15.38
CA SER A 59 -9.56 -10.62 15.54
C SER A 59 -10.49 -10.63 14.35
N ASP A 60 -11.72 -10.14 14.55
CA ASP A 60 -12.67 -9.88 13.46
C ASP A 60 -12.05 -8.89 12.48
N PHE A 61 -11.93 -9.32 11.23
CA PHE A 61 -11.14 -8.63 10.22
C PHE A 61 -11.90 -8.36 8.93
N MET A 62 -12.82 -9.24 8.56
CA MET A 62 -13.56 -9.11 7.31
C MET A 62 -15.05 -9.39 7.54
N VAL A 63 -15.91 -8.69 6.80
CA VAL A 63 -17.36 -8.93 6.77
C VAL A 63 -17.80 -9.15 5.34
N ILE A 64 -18.71 -10.11 5.13
CA ILE A 64 -19.36 -10.35 3.83
C ILE A 64 -20.73 -9.68 3.80
N GLY A 65 -21.04 -9.03 2.67
CA GLY A 65 -22.35 -8.48 2.35
C GLY A 65 -22.94 -9.09 1.08
N TYR A 66 -24.27 -9.21 1.06
CA TYR A 66 -25.04 -9.79 -0.05
C TYR A 66 -25.81 -8.70 -0.78
N GLY A 67 -25.64 -8.62 -2.10
CA GLY A 67 -26.26 -7.57 -2.90
C GLY A 67 -27.78 -7.68 -3.02
N LYS A 68 -28.42 -6.52 -3.17
CA LYS A 68 -29.87 -6.32 -3.32
C LYS A 68 -30.15 -5.43 -4.53
N GLY A 69 -31.36 -5.54 -5.07
CA GLY A 69 -31.80 -4.71 -6.20
C GLY A 69 -30.84 -4.84 -7.38
N GLU A 70 -30.26 -3.72 -7.81
CA GLU A 70 -29.31 -3.67 -8.92
C GLU A 70 -27.99 -4.43 -8.70
N PHE A 71 -27.69 -4.81 -7.46
CA PHE A 71 -26.55 -5.65 -7.09
C PHE A 71 -26.97 -7.09 -6.76
N SER A 72 -28.18 -7.53 -7.14
CA SER A 72 -28.60 -8.92 -6.96
C SER A 72 -27.58 -9.89 -7.59
N ASP A 73 -27.26 -10.96 -6.86
CA ASP A 73 -26.19 -11.93 -7.14
C ASP A 73 -24.74 -11.38 -7.06
N HIS A 74 -24.55 -10.17 -6.52
CA HIS A 74 -23.22 -9.67 -6.18
C HIS A 74 -22.88 -9.97 -4.72
N LEU A 75 -21.59 -10.16 -4.45
CA LEU A 75 -21.03 -10.26 -3.10
C LEU A 75 -20.08 -9.10 -2.84
N VAL A 76 -20.04 -8.63 -1.59
CA VAL A 76 -19.05 -7.67 -1.10
C VAL A 76 -18.25 -8.32 0.02
N LEU A 77 -16.93 -8.28 -0.10
CA LEU A 77 -15.98 -8.70 0.93
C LEU A 77 -15.28 -7.42 1.39
N SER A 78 -15.59 -6.97 2.61
CA SER A 78 -15.04 -5.74 3.17
C SER A 78 -14.02 -6.07 4.28
N PHE A 79 -12.84 -5.44 4.23
CA PHE A 79 -11.70 -5.74 5.10
C PHE A 79 -11.31 -4.54 5.97
N ARG A 80 -11.10 -4.78 7.26
CA ARG A 80 -10.64 -3.78 8.24
C ARG A 80 -9.17 -3.44 8.04
N GLY A 81 -8.78 -2.22 8.40
CA GLY A 81 -7.38 -1.83 8.65
C GLY A 81 -6.84 -2.38 9.98
N THR A 82 -5.74 -1.82 10.47
CA THR A 82 -5.15 -2.19 11.77
C THR A 82 -4.94 -0.97 12.63
N GLU A 83 -5.05 -1.17 13.95
CA GLU A 83 -5.02 -0.08 14.93
C GLU A 83 -3.64 0.15 15.56
N ASP A 84 -2.74 -0.85 15.75
CA ASP A 84 -1.45 -0.53 16.42
C ASP A 84 -0.17 -1.29 15.98
N ASN A 85 -0.20 -2.59 15.65
CA ASN A 85 1.04 -3.41 15.59
C ASN A 85 1.64 -3.70 14.20
N ILE A 86 1.06 -3.16 13.13
CA ILE A 86 1.50 -3.45 11.75
C ILE A 86 2.36 -2.33 11.15
N GLY A 87 2.35 -1.13 11.74
CA GLY A 87 3.26 -0.04 11.37
C GLY A 87 4.73 -0.47 11.49
N ASP A 88 5.11 -1.12 12.60
CA ASP A 88 6.43 -1.75 12.80
C ASP A 88 6.85 -2.63 11.63
N LYS A 89 5.92 -3.46 11.17
CA LYS A 89 6.24 -4.43 10.14
C LYS A 89 6.31 -3.73 8.79
N LEU A 90 5.29 -2.96 8.38
CA LEU A 90 5.11 -2.39 7.04
C LEU A 90 6.28 -1.58 6.47
N ALA A 91 6.98 -0.82 7.32
CA ALA A 91 8.03 0.08 6.87
C ALA A 91 9.44 -0.48 7.06
N ASP A 92 9.61 -1.45 7.97
CA ASP A 92 10.89 -2.13 8.17
C ASP A 92 11.24 -2.91 6.90
N GLY A 93 12.27 -2.47 6.18
CA GLY A 93 12.80 -3.14 4.99
C GLY A 93 13.32 -4.58 5.21
N ASN A 94 13.12 -5.14 6.41
CA ASN A 94 13.42 -6.52 6.82
C ASN A 94 12.26 -7.50 6.59
N ILE A 95 11.16 -7.09 5.97
CA ILE A 95 10.05 -8.02 5.67
C ILE A 95 10.41 -8.87 4.46
N GLY A 96 10.37 -10.19 4.63
CA GLY A 96 10.52 -11.11 3.51
C GLY A 96 9.44 -10.93 2.44
N LEU A 97 9.74 -11.38 1.22
CA LEU A 97 8.72 -11.59 0.20
C LEU A 97 8.16 -13.00 0.31
N LYS A 98 6.87 -13.17 0.00
CA LYS A 98 6.25 -14.48 -0.21
C LYS A 98 5.50 -14.49 -1.54
N GLY A 99 5.39 -15.66 -2.14
CA GLY A 99 4.52 -15.87 -3.28
C GLY A 99 3.06 -15.60 -2.89
N SER A 100 2.36 -14.81 -3.70
CA SER A 100 0.93 -14.57 -3.56
C SER A 100 0.12 -15.50 -4.48
N SER A 101 -1.21 -15.41 -4.44
CA SER A 101 -2.09 -16.32 -5.19
C SER A 101 -2.02 -16.16 -6.71
N ASN A 102 -1.41 -15.07 -7.21
CA ASN A 102 -1.12 -14.88 -8.63
C ASN A 102 0.30 -15.35 -9.03
N GLY A 103 1.02 -16.03 -8.13
CA GLY A 103 2.38 -16.52 -8.35
C GLY A 103 3.48 -15.46 -8.20
N GLN A 104 3.14 -14.21 -7.92
CA GLN A 104 4.10 -13.11 -7.85
C GLN A 104 4.51 -12.75 -6.42
N PRO A 105 5.72 -12.19 -6.21
CA PRO A 105 6.18 -11.80 -4.89
C PRO A 105 5.40 -10.61 -4.32
N ALA A 106 4.85 -10.82 -3.12
CA ALA A 106 4.18 -9.82 -2.32
C ALA A 106 4.75 -9.78 -0.91
N HIS A 107 4.42 -8.73 -0.18
CA HIS A 107 4.85 -8.53 1.20
C HIS A 107 4.42 -9.70 2.10
N ALA A 108 5.37 -10.38 2.75
CA ALA A 108 5.09 -11.60 3.52
C ALA A 108 4.03 -11.41 4.61
N GLY A 109 4.02 -10.26 5.30
CA GLY A 109 3.03 -9.97 6.33
C GLY A 109 1.58 -9.96 5.80
N PHE A 110 1.37 -9.42 4.59
CA PHE A 110 0.04 -9.39 3.97
C PHE A 110 -0.36 -10.78 3.51
N VAL A 111 0.58 -11.52 2.90
CA VAL A 111 0.35 -12.90 2.47
C VAL A 111 0.01 -13.80 3.65
N ASN A 112 0.69 -13.66 4.79
CA ASN A 112 0.40 -14.43 6.00
C ASN A 112 -1.00 -14.13 6.54
N LEU A 113 -1.37 -12.85 6.66
CA LEU A 113 -2.70 -12.46 7.11
C LEU A 113 -3.79 -12.98 6.17
N PHE A 114 -3.60 -12.81 4.85
CA PHE A 114 -4.53 -13.39 3.87
C PHE A 114 -4.63 -14.91 4.01
N ASN A 115 -3.51 -15.62 4.17
CA ASN A 115 -3.51 -17.07 4.34
C ASN A 115 -4.24 -17.53 5.61
N SER A 116 -4.32 -16.70 6.66
CA SER A 116 -5.15 -17.00 7.84
C SER A 116 -6.66 -16.92 7.56
N LEU A 117 -7.09 -16.06 6.65
CA LEU A 117 -8.48 -15.91 6.21
C LEU A 117 -8.89 -16.96 5.16
N ARG A 118 -7.93 -17.40 4.34
CA ARG A 118 -8.15 -18.23 3.15
C ARG A 118 -8.94 -19.53 3.42
N PRO A 119 -8.75 -20.29 4.52
CA PRO A 119 -9.56 -21.47 4.81
C PRO A 119 -11.04 -21.15 5.01
N GLN A 120 -11.34 -20.11 5.80
CA GLN A 120 -12.71 -19.68 6.06
C GLN A 120 -13.39 -19.20 4.76
N LEU A 121 -12.66 -18.44 3.93
CA LEU A 121 -13.15 -18.03 2.59
C LEU A 121 -13.35 -19.22 1.65
N THR A 122 -12.46 -20.21 1.67
CA THR A 122 -12.61 -21.42 0.85
C THR A 122 -13.87 -22.18 1.22
N ASN A 123 -14.12 -22.34 2.51
CA ASN A 123 -15.35 -22.97 3.01
C ASN A 123 -16.58 -22.15 2.62
N PHE A 124 -16.50 -20.81 2.74
CA PHE A 124 -17.59 -19.93 2.34
C PHE A 124 -17.94 -20.07 0.87
N PHE A 125 -16.97 -20.18 -0.05
CA PHE A 125 -17.25 -20.33 -1.48
C PHE A 125 -17.55 -21.76 -1.92
N SER A 126 -17.33 -22.76 -1.06
CA SER A 126 -17.55 -24.18 -1.40
C SER A 126 -19.04 -24.46 -1.61
N GLY A 127 -19.38 -25.11 -2.73
CA GLY A 127 -20.75 -25.52 -3.04
C GLY A 127 -21.73 -24.36 -3.31
N ARG A 128 -21.26 -23.12 -3.44
CA ARG A 128 -22.12 -21.97 -3.75
C ARG A 128 -22.17 -21.69 -5.25
N GLN A 129 -23.32 -21.20 -5.69
CA GLN A 129 -23.48 -20.65 -7.02
C GLN A 129 -22.50 -19.48 -7.24
N ALA A 130 -21.92 -19.41 -8.43
CA ALA A 130 -21.01 -18.35 -8.80
C ALA A 130 -21.72 -16.99 -8.74
N PRO A 131 -21.19 -16.00 -7.97
CA PRO A 131 -21.74 -14.66 -7.97
C PRO A 131 -21.46 -13.96 -9.30
N LYS A 132 -22.32 -13.02 -9.70
CA LYS A 132 -22.09 -12.17 -10.88
C LYS A 132 -20.81 -11.36 -10.72
N VAL A 133 -20.62 -10.74 -9.55
CA VAL A 133 -19.41 -9.98 -9.22
C VAL A 133 -19.06 -10.18 -7.76
N VAL A 134 -17.77 -10.31 -7.48
CA VAL A 134 -17.21 -10.16 -6.13
C VAL A 134 -16.54 -8.79 -6.01
N HIS A 135 -17.04 -7.97 -5.10
CA HIS A 135 -16.46 -6.69 -4.76
C HIS A 135 -15.52 -6.85 -3.56
N CYS A 136 -14.23 -6.62 -3.74
CA CYS A 136 -13.26 -6.59 -2.64
C CYS A 136 -13.01 -5.14 -2.24
N VAL A 137 -13.30 -4.79 -0.99
CA VAL A 137 -13.25 -3.41 -0.49
C VAL A 137 -12.39 -3.33 0.77
N GLY A 138 -11.46 -2.38 0.85
CA GLY A 138 -10.69 -2.22 2.08
C GLY A 138 -9.99 -0.88 2.22
N HIS A 139 -9.80 -0.48 3.48
CA HIS A 139 -9.04 0.71 3.85
C HIS A 139 -7.72 0.32 4.52
N SER A 140 -6.65 1.10 4.30
CA SER A 140 -5.34 0.88 4.94
C SER A 140 -4.85 -0.56 4.67
N LEU A 141 -4.44 -1.29 5.72
CA LEU A 141 -4.12 -2.73 5.62
C LEU A 141 -5.23 -3.55 4.95
N GLY A 142 -6.50 -3.24 5.25
CA GLY A 142 -7.64 -3.92 4.64
C GLY A 142 -7.63 -3.83 3.12
N GLY A 143 -7.12 -2.72 2.56
CA GLY A 143 -6.94 -2.58 1.10
C GLY A 143 -5.85 -3.50 0.54
N ALA A 144 -4.79 -3.76 1.29
CA ALA A 144 -3.76 -4.73 0.90
C ALA A 144 -4.31 -6.16 0.89
N ILE A 145 -5.09 -6.52 1.92
CA ILE A 145 -5.71 -7.86 2.01
C ILE A 145 -6.82 -8.02 0.97
N ALA A 146 -7.63 -6.99 0.73
CA ALA A 146 -8.61 -6.97 -0.35
C ALA A 146 -7.96 -7.22 -1.71
N SER A 147 -6.76 -6.67 -1.95
CA SER A 147 -6.01 -6.90 -3.19
C SER A 147 -5.58 -8.36 -3.34
N LEU A 148 -5.01 -8.97 -2.29
CA LEU A 148 -4.61 -10.38 -2.30
C LEU A 148 -5.81 -11.32 -2.44
N THR A 149 -6.93 -11.00 -1.79
CA THR A 149 -8.17 -11.78 -1.92
C THR A 149 -8.74 -11.67 -3.33
N ALA A 150 -8.72 -10.48 -3.93
CA ALA A 150 -9.18 -10.29 -5.31
C ALA A 150 -8.41 -11.17 -6.29
N ASP A 151 -7.07 -11.18 -6.16
CA ASP A 151 -6.19 -12.06 -6.96
C ASP A 151 -6.52 -13.53 -6.77
N TRP A 152 -6.68 -13.97 -5.52
CA TRP A 152 -7.00 -15.35 -5.21
C TRP A 152 -8.35 -15.79 -5.77
N ILE A 153 -9.39 -14.96 -5.65
CA ILE A 153 -10.71 -15.28 -6.18
C ILE A 153 -10.65 -15.40 -7.70
N LYS A 154 -9.99 -14.45 -8.37
CA LYS A 154 -9.82 -14.47 -9.82
C LYS A 154 -9.02 -15.68 -10.27
N ALA A 155 -7.94 -16.02 -9.57
CA ALA A 155 -7.09 -17.15 -9.91
C ALA A 155 -7.80 -18.51 -9.72
N LYS A 156 -8.46 -18.69 -8.56
CA LYS A 156 -9.05 -19.98 -8.14
C LYS A 156 -10.44 -20.24 -8.73
N TYR A 157 -11.33 -19.26 -8.71
CA TYR A 157 -12.73 -19.44 -9.09
C TYR A 157 -13.10 -18.81 -10.44
N LYS A 158 -12.21 -18.01 -11.04
CA LYS A 158 -12.44 -17.28 -12.30
C LYS A 158 -13.62 -16.31 -12.28
N TYR A 159 -14.12 -15.95 -11.09
CA TYR A 159 -15.21 -14.97 -10.95
C TYR A 159 -14.80 -13.58 -11.44
N CYS A 160 -15.79 -12.76 -11.79
CA CYS A 160 -15.57 -11.34 -12.03
C CYS A 160 -15.29 -10.64 -10.70
N VAL A 161 -14.19 -9.90 -10.61
CA VAL A 161 -13.74 -9.25 -9.37
C VAL A 161 -13.51 -7.76 -9.59
N HIS A 162 -14.16 -6.94 -8.77
CA HIS A 162 -13.89 -5.50 -8.71
C HIS A 162 -13.23 -5.16 -7.37
N LEU A 163 -12.08 -4.49 -7.41
CA LEU A 163 -11.29 -4.11 -6.24
C LEU A 163 -11.41 -2.61 -5.96
N TYR A 164 -11.62 -2.25 -4.70
CA TYR A 164 -11.72 -0.87 -4.21
C TYR A 164 -10.83 -0.71 -2.98
N THR A 165 -9.84 0.17 -3.07
CA THR A 165 -8.91 0.41 -1.96
C THR A 165 -8.85 1.88 -1.60
N PHE A 166 -8.73 2.18 -0.32
CA PHE A 166 -8.62 3.53 0.24
C PHE A 166 -7.39 3.60 1.13
N GLY A 167 -6.44 4.49 0.84
CA GLY A 167 -5.23 4.64 1.66
C GLY A 167 -4.37 3.37 1.76
N ALA A 168 -4.46 2.47 0.78
CA ALA A 168 -3.77 1.19 0.86
C ALA A 168 -2.26 1.34 0.61
N PRO A 169 -1.42 0.59 1.35
CA PRO A 169 0.02 0.52 1.09
C PRO A 169 0.31 -0.25 -0.20
N ARG A 170 1.57 -0.18 -0.67
CA ARG A 170 2.03 -1.00 -1.80
C ARG A 170 2.10 -2.48 -1.36
N VAL A 171 1.54 -3.38 -2.16
CA VAL A 171 1.33 -4.78 -1.75
C VAL A 171 2.46 -5.72 -2.19
N GLY A 172 3.02 -5.48 -3.37
CA GLY A 172 4.04 -6.34 -3.95
C GLY A 172 4.94 -5.65 -4.94
N LEU A 173 5.78 -6.44 -5.61
CA LEU A 173 6.73 -5.95 -6.60
C LEU A 173 6.05 -5.63 -7.93
N LYS A 174 6.83 -5.15 -8.92
CA LYS A 174 6.32 -4.79 -10.24
C LYS A 174 5.53 -5.91 -10.90
N SER A 175 5.99 -7.15 -10.82
CA SER A 175 5.28 -8.28 -11.41
C SER A 175 3.94 -8.57 -10.72
N TYR A 176 3.85 -8.38 -9.40
CA TYR A 176 2.59 -8.44 -8.67
C TYR A 176 1.63 -7.31 -9.06
N ALA A 177 2.16 -6.09 -9.27
CA ALA A 177 1.33 -4.94 -9.61
C ALA A 177 0.71 -5.00 -11.02
N LEU A 178 1.25 -5.85 -11.90
CA LEU A 178 0.68 -6.18 -13.21
C LEU A 178 -0.44 -7.24 -13.11
N ARG A 179 -1.02 -7.44 -11.93
CA ARG A 179 -2.13 -8.38 -11.71
C ARG A 179 -3.33 -8.09 -12.62
N ASN A 180 -4.05 -9.17 -12.94
CA ASN A 180 -5.23 -9.12 -13.80
C ASN A 180 -6.51 -9.32 -12.96
N VAL A 181 -7.13 -8.22 -12.54
CA VAL A 181 -8.48 -8.18 -11.95
C VAL A 181 -9.39 -7.37 -12.88
N ASP A 182 -10.68 -7.67 -12.93
CA ASP A 182 -11.59 -7.09 -13.94
C ASP A 182 -11.70 -5.57 -13.81
N LYS A 183 -11.75 -5.04 -12.58
CA LYS A 183 -11.66 -3.60 -12.31
C LYS A 183 -10.92 -3.33 -11.01
N SER A 184 -10.13 -2.25 -10.97
CA SER A 184 -9.39 -1.82 -9.78
C SER A 184 -9.47 -0.31 -9.60
N TYR A 185 -9.92 0.12 -8.43
CA TYR A 185 -10.08 1.52 -8.06
C TYR A 185 -9.27 1.82 -6.81
N ARG A 186 -8.11 2.46 -6.98
CA ARG A 186 -7.20 2.78 -5.87
C ARG A 186 -7.33 4.26 -5.50
N CYS A 187 -7.98 4.55 -4.39
CA CYS A 187 -8.19 5.91 -3.90
C CYS A 187 -7.09 6.35 -2.94
N THR A 188 -6.58 7.57 -3.12
CA THR A 188 -5.56 8.16 -2.24
C THR A 188 -5.83 9.61 -1.87
N HIS A 189 -5.34 9.98 -0.69
CA HIS A 189 -5.01 11.36 -0.35
C HIS A 189 -3.52 11.62 -0.54
N GLY A 190 -3.17 12.88 -0.81
CA GLY A 190 -1.81 13.26 -1.16
C GLY A 190 -0.77 13.23 -0.11
N ALA A 191 -1.20 13.64 1.06
CA ALA A 191 -0.35 13.68 2.21
C ALA A 191 -0.42 12.35 3.01
N ASP A 192 -1.09 11.30 2.50
CA ASP A 192 -1.26 10.03 3.21
C ASP A 192 0.06 9.23 3.22
N PRO A 193 0.74 9.10 4.38
CA PRO A 193 2.02 8.40 4.47
C PRO A 193 1.91 6.89 4.22
N VAL A 194 0.75 6.27 4.47
CA VAL A 194 0.59 4.81 4.35
C VAL A 194 0.66 4.40 2.87
N THR A 195 0.18 5.26 1.98
CA THR A 195 0.29 5.04 0.53
C THR A 195 1.73 5.16 0.02
N MET A 196 2.63 5.75 0.82
CA MET A 196 4.04 5.93 0.48
C MET A 196 4.91 4.75 0.91
N ILE A 197 4.34 3.76 1.60
CA ILE A 197 5.07 2.57 2.08
C ILE A 197 4.45 1.26 1.56
N PRO A 198 5.22 0.17 1.52
CA PRO A 198 6.68 0.16 1.56
C PRO A 198 7.28 0.95 0.39
N LEU A 199 8.52 1.38 0.52
CA LEU A 199 9.25 2.06 -0.55
C LEU A 199 9.66 1.07 -1.66
N TRP A 200 10.31 1.56 -2.72
CA TRP A 200 10.83 0.71 -3.79
C TRP A 200 11.63 -0.48 -3.20
N PRO A 201 11.47 -1.74 -3.68
CA PRO A 201 10.92 -2.15 -4.97
C PRO A 201 9.43 -2.45 -5.00
N PHE A 202 8.69 -2.14 -3.93
CA PHE A 202 7.24 -2.25 -3.96
C PHE A 202 6.63 -1.19 -4.88
N THR A 203 5.57 -1.54 -5.61
CA THR A 203 4.85 -0.63 -6.49
C THR A 203 3.35 -0.75 -6.31
N HIS A 204 2.65 0.35 -6.57
CA HIS A 204 1.20 0.35 -6.69
C HIS A 204 0.78 -0.32 -8.00
N SER A 205 -0.45 -0.82 -7.98
CA SER A 205 -1.14 -1.51 -9.06
C SER A 205 -2.41 -0.76 -9.43
N GLY A 206 -2.77 -0.77 -10.71
CA GLY A 206 -3.98 -0.09 -11.21
C GLY A 206 -3.89 1.44 -11.15
N THR A 207 -4.98 2.08 -11.57
CA THR A 207 -5.08 3.54 -11.68
C THR A 207 -5.31 4.20 -10.33
N GLU A 208 -4.60 5.30 -10.05
CA GLU A 208 -4.85 6.15 -8.89
C GLU A 208 -6.02 7.08 -9.12
N TYR A 209 -6.97 7.09 -8.20
CA TYR A 209 -8.00 8.09 -8.06
C TYR A 209 -7.64 8.98 -6.88
N ARG A 210 -7.20 10.19 -7.18
CA ARG A 210 -6.81 11.17 -6.19
C ARG A 210 -8.05 11.92 -5.67
N LEU A 211 -8.28 11.84 -4.36
CA LEU A 211 -9.49 12.39 -3.74
C LEU A 211 -9.33 13.81 -3.20
N ASP A 212 -8.10 14.32 -3.13
CA ASP A 212 -7.81 15.65 -2.60
C ASP A 212 -6.63 16.35 -3.31
N GLY A 213 -6.50 17.66 -3.06
CA GLY A 213 -5.39 18.48 -3.55
C GLY A 213 -4.17 18.53 -2.63
N SER A 214 -4.15 17.76 -1.53
CA SER A 214 -3.07 17.87 -0.53
C SER A 214 -1.72 17.43 -1.10
N SER A 215 -0.66 17.98 -0.51
CA SER A 215 0.73 17.62 -0.80
C SER A 215 1.53 17.57 0.51
N GLY A 216 2.73 17.00 0.48
CA GLY A 216 3.53 16.78 1.68
C GLY A 216 3.24 15.45 2.34
N VAL A 217 3.34 15.39 3.67
CA VAL A 217 2.93 14.24 4.49
C VAL A 217 2.21 14.73 5.73
N TYR A 218 0.98 14.26 5.94
CA TYR A 218 0.14 14.64 7.07
C TYR A 218 -0.71 13.44 7.47
N PHE A 219 -0.42 12.89 8.66
CA PHE A 219 -0.90 11.59 9.08
C PHE A 219 -2.44 11.50 9.24
N PHE A 220 -3.13 12.59 9.55
CA PHE A 220 -4.59 12.62 9.62
C PHE A 220 -5.28 12.39 8.27
N THR A 221 -4.59 12.61 7.15
CA THR A 221 -5.13 12.30 5.82
C THR A 221 -5.31 10.80 5.57
N HIS A 222 -4.83 9.93 6.46
CA HIS A 222 -5.06 8.50 6.37
C HIS A 222 -6.39 8.04 7.00
N THR A 223 -7.12 8.92 7.67
CA THR A 223 -8.36 8.55 8.37
C THR A 223 -9.45 8.06 7.41
N LEU A 224 -10.17 7.01 7.78
CA LEU A 224 -11.38 6.58 7.05
C LEU A 224 -12.64 7.36 7.46
N PRO A 225 -12.96 7.51 8.76
CA PRO A 225 -14.25 8.04 9.19
C PRO A 225 -14.48 9.50 8.85
N LYS A 226 -15.74 9.94 8.97
CA LYS A 226 -16.15 11.33 8.73
C LYS A 226 -15.48 12.37 9.64
N ARG A 227 -14.98 11.96 10.81
CA ARG A 227 -14.27 12.87 11.73
C ARG A 227 -12.84 13.19 11.26
N GLY A 228 -12.36 12.46 10.25
CA GLY A 228 -11.08 12.67 9.61
C GLY A 228 -10.96 13.99 8.85
N THR A 229 -9.78 14.59 8.87
CA THR A 229 -9.48 15.85 8.15
C THR A 229 -8.27 15.68 7.21
N PRO A 230 -8.48 15.33 5.93
CA PRO A 230 -9.70 14.77 5.36
C PRO A 230 -9.83 13.26 5.66
N GLY A 231 -11.05 12.80 5.86
CA GLY A 231 -11.39 11.37 5.93
C GLY A 231 -11.79 10.82 4.55
N TYR A 232 -11.38 9.58 4.23
CA TYR A 232 -11.67 8.96 2.92
C TYR A 232 -13.17 8.89 2.60
N ILE A 233 -14.05 8.75 3.60
CA ILE A 233 -15.51 8.78 3.40
C ILE A 233 -16.01 10.18 3.00
N ASN A 234 -15.32 11.25 3.44
CA ASN A 234 -15.71 12.63 3.15
C ASN A 234 -15.35 13.03 1.71
N THR A 235 -14.20 12.57 1.23
CA THR A 235 -13.65 12.97 -0.07
C THR A 235 -14.07 12.04 -1.21
N ALA A 236 -14.26 10.74 -0.94
CA ALA A 236 -14.91 9.81 -1.88
C ALA A 236 -16.43 9.99 -1.87
N SER A 237 -16.91 11.21 -2.12
CA SER A 237 -18.34 11.58 -2.00
C SER A 237 -19.12 11.48 -3.31
N HIS A 238 -18.44 11.26 -4.43
CA HIS A 238 -19.03 11.18 -5.77
C HIS A 238 -19.68 9.82 -6.04
N GLU A 239 -20.74 9.82 -6.87
CA GLU A 239 -21.42 8.59 -7.33
C GLU A 239 -20.79 7.97 -8.59
N GLU A 240 -19.92 8.72 -9.28
CA GLU A 240 -19.27 8.33 -10.53
C GLU A 240 -17.75 8.44 -10.39
N TRP A 241 -17.01 7.52 -11.00
CA TRP A 241 -15.54 7.48 -10.93
C TRP A 241 -14.89 8.53 -11.82
N GLU A 242 -15.58 8.94 -12.88
CA GLU A 242 -15.17 9.91 -13.89
C GLU A 242 -15.04 11.32 -13.33
N LYS A 243 -15.73 11.60 -12.21
CA LYS A 243 -15.66 12.88 -11.48
C LYS A 243 -14.44 13.00 -10.57
N LEU A 244 -13.70 11.90 -10.36
CA LEU A 244 -12.49 11.90 -9.54
C LEU A 244 -11.24 12.09 -10.41
N GLN A 245 -10.25 12.81 -9.88
CA GLN A 245 -9.00 13.05 -10.61
C GLN A 245 -8.22 11.74 -10.73
N GLN A 246 -8.08 11.21 -11.94
CA GLN A 246 -7.15 10.14 -12.20
C GLN A 246 -5.72 10.70 -12.26
N ARG A 247 -4.79 10.07 -11.54
CA ARG A 247 -3.35 10.36 -11.64
C ARG A 247 -2.62 9.06 -12.01
N SER A 248 -1.67 9.15 -12.94
CA SER A 248 -0.71 8.07 -13.17
C SER A 248 0.63 8.47 -12.53
N THR A 249 1.11 7.67 -11.60
CA THR A 249 2.47 7.83 -11.04
C THR A 249 3.46 7.06 -11.91
N ASP A 250 3.86 7.64 -13.05
CA ASP A 250 4.86 7.06 -13.96
C ASP A 250 6.25 7.66 -13.76
N PHE A 251 6.69 7.86 -12.51
CA PHE A 251 8.01 8.44 -12.26
C PHE A 251 9.15 7.41 -12.38
N LEU A 252 8.95 6.16 -11.92
CA LEU A 252 10.01 5.13 -11.89
C LEU A 252 10.57 4.71 -13.27
N ASN A 253 9.90 5.10 -14.36
CA ASN A 253 10.35 4.85 -15.72
C ASN A 253 11.06 6.07 -16.35
N LYS A 254 11.10 7.22 -15.68
CA LYS A 254 11.75 8.44 -16.18
C LYS A 254 13.24 8.43 -15.82
N ARG A 255 14.08 8.87 -16.77
CA ARG A 255 15.49 9.16 -16.47
C ARG A 255 15.55 10.41 -15.60
N VAL A 256 16.16 10.30 -14.42
CA VAL A 256 16.28 11.41 -13.47
C VAL A 256 17.75 11.57 -13.07
N ASN A 257 18.20 12.81 -13.05
CA ASN A 257 19.47 13.20 -12.43
C ASN A 257 19.19 14.29 -11.40
N LEU A 258 19.81 14.18 -10.23
CA LEU A 258 19.62 15.08 -9.10
C LEU A 258 20.96 15.76 -8.80
N SER A 259 21.03 17.09 -8.91
CA SER A 259 22.23 17.87 -8.57
C SER A 259 22.24 18.22 -7.08
N TYR A 260 23.41 18.20 -6.45
CA TYR A 260 23.53 18.47 -5.01
C TYR A 260 23.14 19.92 -4.64
N GLU A 261 23.39 20.86 -5.55
CA GLU A 261 23.11 22.28 -5.41
C GLU A 261 21.60 22.53 -5.25
N ARG A 262 20.79 21.75 -5.98
CA ARG A 262 19.33 21.82 -5.99
C ARG A 262 18.64 21.01 -4.89
N ARG A 263 19.39 20.37 -3.98
CA ARG A 263 18.83 19.50 -2.93
C ARG A 263 17.77 20.17 -2.05
N LYS A 264 17.85 21.49 -1.86
CA LYS A 264 16.92 22.27 -1.02
C LYS A 264 15.51 22.38 -1.62
N GLU A 265 15.34 22.05 -2.90
CA GLU A 265 14.02 21.95 -3.53
C GLU A 265 13.23 20.73 -3.04
N ALA A 266 13.91 19.74 -2.44
CA ALA A 266 13.31 18.51 -2.00
C ALA A 266 12.36 18.75 -0.81
N THR A 267 11.15 18.21 -0.91
CA THR A 267 10.18 18.16 0.18
C THR A 267 9.73 16.74 0.39
N LEU A 268 9.47 16.33 1.62
CA LEU A 268 8.97 14.98 1.90
C LEU A 268 7.55 14.81 1.34
N ASN A 269 7.42 14.13 0.20
CA ASN A 269 6.18 13.73 -0.44
C ASN A 269 6.43 12.61 -1.45
N THR A 270 5.37 11.99 -1.98
CA THR A 270 5.46 10.89 -2.96
C THR A 270 6.30 11.27 -4.19
N THR A 271 6.13 12.46 -4.74
CA THR A 271 6.83 12.89 -5.96
C THR A 271 8.35 12.93 -5.78
N TRP A 272 8.84 13.52 -4.70
CA TRP A 272 10.29 13.58 -4.45
C TRP A 272 10.88 12.23 -4.05
N ILE A 273 10.14 11.42 -3.30
CA ILE A 273 10.52 10.03 -3.00
C ILE A 273 10.71 9.25 -4.31
N GLU A 274 9.75 9.33 -5.23
CA GLU A 274 9.84 8.64 -6.52
C GLU A 274 10.93 9.23 -7.43
N ARG A 275 11.20 10.54 -7.40
CA ARG A 275 12.32 11.15 -8.11
C ARG A 275 13.67 10.63 -7.60
N VAL A 276 13.83 10.47 -6.29
CA VAL A 276 15.03 9.88 -5.69
C VAL A 276 15.22 8.44 -6.17
N PHE A 277 14.18 7.61 -6.13
CA PHE A 277 14.30 6.24 -6.64
C PHE A 277 14.58 6.20 -8.14
N SER A 278 13.93 7.05 -8.92
CA SER A 278 14.19 7.17 -10.36
C SER A 278 15.63 7.57 -10.65
N ALA A 279 16.23 8.44 -9.82
CA ALA A 279 17.64 8.81 -9.94
C ALA A 279 18.59 7.65 -9.62
N ILE A 280 18.29 6.87 -8.56
CA ILE A 280 19.01 5.63 -8.23
C ILE A 280 18.92 4.64 -9.39
N LEU A 281 17.71 4.35 -9.89
CA LEU A 281 17.49 3.44 -11.01
C LEU A 281 18.19 3.91 -12.30
N THR A 282 18.18 5.22 -12.57
CA THR A 282 18.89 5.80 -13.71
C THR A 282 20.40 5.60 -13.59
N LEU A 283 20.96 5.85 -12.41
CA LEU A 283 22.39 5.63 -12.16
C LEU A 283 22.78 4.16 -12.30
N LEU A 284 21.96 3.22 -11.82
CA LEU A 284 22.21 1.79 -11.99
C LEU A 284 22.20 1.36 -13.46
N ARG A 285 21.27 1.90 -14.26
CA ARG A 285 21.21 1.66 -15.71
C ARG A 285 22.44 2.23 -16.42
N ASP A 286 22.79 3.48 -16.15
CA ASP A 286 23.91 4.16 -16.80
C ASP A 286 25.28 3.55 -16.44
N SER A 287 25.38 2.93 -15.27
CA SER A 287 26.63 2.32 -14.79
C SER A 287 26.80 0.84 -15.15
N GLY A 288 25.81 0.21 -15.81
CA GLY A 288 25.82 -1.23 -16.12
C GLY A 288 25.42 -2.14 -14.95
N PHE A 289 24.99 -1.58 -13.83
CA PHE A 289 24.56 -2.30 -12.62
C PHE A 289 23.04 -2.59 -12.58
N ALA A 290 22.35 -2.51 -13.73
CA ALA A 290 20.90 -2.77 -13.81
C ALA A 290 20.51 -4.21 -13.42
N HIS A 291 21.43 -5.18 -13.49
CA HIS A 291 21.19 -6.56 -13.07
C HIS A 291 20.80 -6.68 -11.59
N ILE A 292 21.20 -5.73 -10.75
CA ILE A 292 20.80 -5.68 -9.34
C ILE A 292 19.29 -5.52 -9.17
N LEU A 293 18.61 -4.93 -10.16
CA LEU A 293 17.15 -4.80 -10.15
C LEU A 293 16.43 -6.15 -10.30
N GLN A 294 17.16 -7.17 -10.78
CA GLN A 294 16.67 -8.54 -10.94
C GLN A 294 17.18 -9.46 -9.81
N GLY A 295 18.24 -9.04 -9.11
CA GLY A 295 18.79 -9.74 -7.95
C GLY A 295 17.82 -9.72 -6.78
N GLY A 296 17.29 -10.89 -6.44
CA GLY A 296 16.32 -11.05 -5.36
C GLY A 296 16.84 -10.64 -3.98
N PHE A 297 15.90 -10.39 -3.08
CA PHE A 297 16.16 -10.24 -1.65
C PHE A 297 16.84 -11.52 -1.13
N SER A 298 18.02 -11.40 -0.53
CA SER A 298 18.61 -12.53 0.21
C SER A 298 18.01 -12.59 1.61
N SER A 299 18.12 -13.74 2.28
CA SER A 299 17.72 -13.88 3.69
C SER A 299 18.59 -13.04 4.64
N THR A 300 19.70 -12.48 4.16
CA THR A 300 20.74 -11.81 4.97
C THR A 300 20.86 -10.31 4.71
N LEU A 301 20.41 -9.80 3.57
CA LEU A 301 20.55 -8.39 3.19
C LEU A 301 19.22 -7.83 2.67
N THR A 302 18.86 -6.64 3.15
CA THR A 302 17.73 -5.89 2.58
C THR A 302 18.10 -5.35 1.20
N MET A 303 17.09 -5.05 0.38
CA MET A 303 17.32 -4.33 -0.88
C MET A 303 18.03 -2.98 -0.66
N TRP A 304 17.81 -2.33 0.49
CA TRP A 304 18.50 -1.10 0.88
C TRP A 304 19.99 -1.30 1.14
N ASP A 305 20.37 -2.42 1.76
CA ASP A 305 21.78 -2.78 1.95
C ASP A 305 22.46 -3.06 0.61
N VAL A 306 21.78 -3.78 -0.29
CA VAL A 306 22.28 -4.06 -1.65
C VAL A 306 22.48 -2.75 -2.42
N LEU A 307 21.50 -1.85 -2.40
CA LEU A 307 21.62 -0.53 -3.02
C LEU A 307 22.75 0.29 -2.38
N ALA A 308 22.85 0.33 -1.05
CA ALA A 308 23.88 1.10 -0.37
C ALA A 308 25.30 0.61 -0.71
N ARG A 309 25.52 -0.71 -0.75
CA ARG A 309 26.81 -1.30 -1.16
C ARG A 309 27.15 -0.97 -2.60
N THR A 310 26.15 -1.05 -3.47
CA THR A 310 26.32 -0.78 -4.90
C THR A 310 26.64 0.68 -5.15
N LEU A 311 25.91 1.60 -4.53
CA LEU A 311 26.18 3.03 -4.64
C LEU A 311 27.56 3.38 -4.09
N ALA A 312 27.98 2.79 -2.96
CA ALA A 312 29.33 2.97 -2.41
C ALA A 312 30.42 2.49 -3.37
N LYS A 313 30.20 1.35 -4.04
CA LYS A 313 31.08 0.85 -5.10
C LYS A 313 31.11 1.83 -6.27
N LEU A 314 29.96 2.31 -6.73
CA LEU A 314 29.89 3.24 -7.86
C LEU A 314 30.59 4.58 -7.56
N SER A 315 30.51 5.08 -6.32
CA SER A 315 31.19 6.33 -5.95
C SER A 315 32.71 6.25 -6.01
N SER A 316 33.32 5.07 -5.88
CA SER A 316 34.77 4.92 -6.01
C SER A 316 35.24 4.66 -7.45
N LEU A 317 34.33 4.44 -8.41
CA LEU A 317 34.70 4.13 -9.80
C LEU A 317 34.90 5.36 -10.67
N LYS A 318 34.06 6.38 -10.53
CA LYS A 318 34.08 7.60 -11.37
C LYS A 318 33.56 8.81 -10.59
N ASP A 319 34.20 9.96 -10.78
CA ASP A 319 33.78 11.23 -10.17
C ASP A 319 32.36 11.64 -10.56
N ASN A 320 31.95 11.35 -11.79
CA ASN A 320 30.58 11.63 -12.24
C ASN A 320 29.53 10.82 -11.46
N TYR A 321 29.82 9.57 -11.07
CA TYR A 321 28.94 8.74 -10.26
C TYR A 321 28.92 9.24 -8.82
N ALA A 322 30.09 9.57 -8.26
CA ALA A 322 30.19 10.18 -6.93
C ALA A 322 29.34 11.47 -6.84
N SER A 323 29.42 12.35 -7.83
CA SER A 323 28.61 13.57 -7.91
C SER A 323 27.09 13.29 -7.97
N ARG A 324 26.67 12.32 -8.80
CA ARG A 324 25.25 11.90 -8.88
C ARG A 324 24.75 11.31 -7.57
N ILE A 325 25.56 10.48 -6.91
CA ILE A 325 25.23 9.88 -5.60
C ILE A 325 25.15 10.97 -4.54
N LYS A 326 26.09 11.93 -4.53
CA LYS A 326 26.05 13.10 -3.65
C LYS A 326 24.74 13.86 -3.81
N GLY A 327 24.30 14.08 -5.04
CA GLY A 327 23.00 14.66 -5.36
C GLY A 327 21.83 13.88 -4.77
N ILE A 328 21.77 12.56 -5.02
CA ILE A 328 20.75 11.66 -4.44
C ILE A 328 20.72 11.75 -2.91
N LEU A 329 21.88 11.59 -2.25
CA LEU A 329 22.00 11.64 -0.81
C LEU A 329 21.63 13.01 -0.24
N GLY A 330 21.99 14.09 -0.92
CA GLY A 330 21.60 15.45 -0.53
C GLY A 330 20.09 15.62 -0.45
N HIS A 331 19.35 15.13 -1.46
CA HIS A 331 17.87 15.19 -1.46
C HIS A 331 17.26 14.32 -0.36
N ILE A 332 17.78 13.09 -0.18
CA ILE A 332 17.32 12.17 0.89
C ILE A 332 17.50 12.81 2.27
N ASN A 333 18.65 13.45 2.50
CA ASN A 333 18.95 14.08 3.78
C ASN A 333 18.12 15.34 4.04
N ILE A 334 17.81 16.14 3.01
CA ILE A 334 16.84 17.24 3.15
C ILE A 334 15.46 16.71 3.52
N MET A 335 14.95 15.70 2.79
CA MET A 335 13.62 15.13 3.06
C MET A 335 13.50 14.47 4.43
N SER A 336 14.58 13.92 4.96
CA SER A 336 14.63 13.28 6.29
C SER A 336 15.01 14.25 7.43
N GLY A 337 15.08 15.56 7.15
CA GLY A 337 15.30 16.60 8.17
C GLY A 337 16.75 16.71 8.65
N ASN A 338 17.73 16.40 7.81
CA ASN A 338 19.15 16.46 8.15
C ASN A 338 20.01 17.13 7.06
N PRO A 339 19.84 18.45 6.84
CA PRO A 339 20.55 19.17 5.79
C PRO A 339 22.09 19.19 5.94
N ALA A 340 22.61 18.95 7.14
CA ALA A 340 24.02 19.14 7.51
C ALA A 340 24.89 17.87 7.40
N VAL A 341 24.39 16.80 6.78
CA VAL A 341 25.20 15.57 6.59
C VAL A 341 26.50 15.88 5.84
N ASN A 342 27.61 15.35 6.34
CA ASN A 342 28.87 15.43 5.62
C ASN A 342 28.89 14.37 4.50
N LEU A 343 28.94 14.86 3.25
CA LEU A 343 29.02 14.03 2.03
C LEU A 343 30.33 14.28 1.27
N SER A 344 31.41 14.64 1.97
CA SER A 344 32.76 14.72 1.38
C SER A 344 33.28 13.33 1.01
N ILE A 345 32.98 12.32 1.83
CA ILE A 345 33.35 10.92 1.60
C ILE A 345 32.06 10.09 1.56
N ILE A 346 31.82 9.43 0.42
CA ILE A 346 30.64 8.60 0.21
C ILE A 346 31.01 7.14 0.49
N THR A 347 30.64 6.66 1.67
CA THR A 347 30.83 5.26 2.08
C THR A 347 29.50 4.52 2.18
N TYR A 348 29.56 3.19 2.24
CA TYR A 348 28.39 2.35 2.53
C TYR A 348 27.64 2.82 3.78
N SER A 349 28.35 3.13 4.86
CA SER A 349 27.74 3.57 6.13
C SER A 349 27.00 4.90 5.98
N VAL A 350 27.56 5.86 5.23
CA VAL A 350 26.93 7.17 4.97
C VAL A 350 25.64 7.00 4.13
N ILE A 351 25.69 6.15 3.10
CA ILE A 351 24.52 5.87 2.25
C ILE A 351 23.44 5.13 3.05
N LYS A 352 23.82 4.06 3.76
CA LYS A 352 22.89 3.28 4.60
C LYS A 352 22.22 4.16 5.64
N TRP A 353 23.00 4.99 6.34
CA TRP A 353 22.45 5.93 7.32
C TRP A 353 21.44 6.90 6.70
N SER A 354 21.75 7.45 5.52
CA SER A 354 20.83 8.34 4.80
C SER A 354 19.51 7.64 4.43
N PHE A 355 19.58 6.40 3.95
CA PHE A 355 18.39 5.57 3.67
C PHE A 355 17.59 5.29 4.94
N THR A 356 18.24 4.81 6.00
CA THR A 356 17.59 4.50 7.28
C THR A 356 16.86 5.71 7.84
N ARG A 357 17.44 6.92 7.76
CA ARG A 357 16.76 8.14 8.23
C ARG A 357 15.47 8.43 7.47
N LEU A 358 15.48 8.31 6.14
CA LEU A 358 14.28 8.52 5.35
C LEU A 358 13.21 7.46 5.65
N ILE A 359 13.62 6.20 5.76
CA ILE A 359 12.75 5.07 6.10
C ILE A 359 12.11 5.30 7.48
N ASN A 360 12.91 5.58 8.51
CA ASN A 360 12.42 5.81 9.87
C ASN A 360 11.50 7.03 9.97
N LYS A 361 11.78 8.09 9.19
CA LYS A 361 10.90 9.27 9.15
C LYS A 361 9.53 8.94 8.56
N LEU A 362 9.50 8.19 7.46
CA LEU A 362 8.25 7.76 6.83
C LEU A 362 7.50 6.74 7.68
N ASP A 363 8.23 5.81 8.31
CA ASP A 363 7.68 4.83 9.25
C ASP A 363 6.99 5.52 10.42
N SER A 364 7.67 6.47 11.07
CA SER A 364 7.10 7.27 12.15
C SER A 364 5.79 7.97 11.73
N LEU A 365 5.76 8.56 10.53
CA LEU A 365 4.55 9.21 10.00
C LEU A 365 3.43 8.21 9.68
N ALA A 366 3.77 7.05 9.12
CA ALA A 366 2.81 5.99 8.84
C ALA A 366 2.23 5.40 10.13
N ARG A 367 3.03 5.21 11.19
CA ARG A 367 2.53 4.79 12.50
C ARG A 367 1.59 5.80 13.12
N SER A 368 1.95 7.10 13.07
CA SER A 368 1.06 8.16 13.51
C SER A 368 -0.26 8.14 12.74
N ALA A 369 -0.22 7.82 11.45
CA ALA A 369 -1.41 7.70 10.61
C ALA A 369 -2.26 6.48 10.97
N LEU A 370 -1.64 5.32 11.23
CA LEU A 370 -2.34 4.10 11.62
C LEU A 370 -3.07 4.24 12.97
N LYS A 371 -2.47 4.94 13.93
CA LYS A 371 -3.08 5.22 15.25
C LYS A 371 -4.36 6.07 15.17
N VAL A 372 -4.56 6.80 14.07
CA VAL A 372 -5.74 7.65 13.86
C VAL A 372 -6.63 7.15 12.72
N ALA A 373 -6.35 5.96 12.16
CA ALA A 373 -6.95 5.49 10.92
C ALA A 373 -8.44 5.16 11.00
N ALA A 374 -8.93 4.78 12.19
CA ALA A 374 -10.20 4.12 12.44
C ALA A 374 -11.09 4.88 13.41
#